data_AF-A0A059LC49-F1
#
_entry.id   AF-A0A059LC49-F1
#
_cell.length_a   1.000
_cell.length_b   1.000
_cell.length_c   1.000
_cell.angle_alpha   90.00
_cell.angle_beta   90.00
_cell.angle_gamma   90.00
#
_symmetry.space_group_name_H-M   'P 1'
#
loop_
_entity.id
_entity.type
_entity.pdbx_description
1 polymer ?
#
loop_
_entity_poly.entity_id
_entity_poly.type
_entity_poly.pdbx_seq_one_letter_code
_entity_poly.pdbx_strand_id
1 'polypeptide(L)'
;MPIQRASVQAQALTACVTTLLIVLAAAGGVLEAHNPLEVFRAERLQIVLGNEEEATLSANSTTLERSGHWVSVTLDGVKDPQDTDIVALFAPPDNIKPGQSPVKYKFAVFDAEYLATGRAELT
;
A
#
# COMPACT_ATOMS: atom_id res chain seq x y z
N MET A 1 -55.38 -29.13 -5.91
CA MET A 1 -53.98 -29.37 -6.34
C MET A 1 -53.10 -28.17 -5.92
N PRO A 2 -52.43 -28.20 -4.75
CA PRO A 2 -51.64 -27.05 -4.25
C PRO A 2 -50.10 -27.23 -4.33
N ILE A 3 -49.59 -28.29 -4.97
CA ILE A 3 -48.20 -28.74 -4.81
C ILE A 3 -47.17 -27.89 -5.61
N GLN A 4 -47.58 -27.20 -6.69
CA GLN A 4 -46.66 -26.48 -7.58
C GLN A 4 -46.17 -25.11 -7.06
N ARG A 5 -46.87 -24.46 -6.13
CA ARG A 5 -46.46 -23.12 -5.65
C ARG A 5 -45.33 -23.18 -4.61
N ALA A 6 -45.31 -24.23 -3.79
CA ALA A 6 -44.29 -24.43 -2.76
C ALA A 6 -42.90 -24.74 -3.36
N SER A 7 -42.84 -25.48 -4.47
CA SER A 7 -41.57 -25.83 -5.12
C SER A 7 -40.89 -24.63 -5.78
N VAL A 8 -41.66 -23.73 -6.40
CA VAL A 8 -41.14 -22.51 -7.05
C VAL A 8 -40.61 -21.52 -6.02
N GLN A 9 -41.32 -21.37 -4.88
CA GLN A 9 -40.86 -20.52 -3.78
C GLN A 9 -39.58 -21.07 -3.11
N ALA A 10 -39.47 -22.38 -2.94
CA ALA A 10 -38.26 -23.01 -2.42
C ALA A 10 -37.05 -22.85 -3.37
N GLN A 11 -37.27 -22.98 -4.68
CA GLN A 11 -36.23 -22.78 -5.70
C GLN A 11 -35.76 -21.32 -5.76
N ALA A 12 -36.68 -20.35 -5.66
CA ALA A 12 -36.34 -18.92 -5.62
C ALA A 12 -35.56 -18.55 -4.35
N LEU A 13 -35.94 -19.08 -3.18
CA LEU A 13 -35.20 -18.85 -1.93
C LEU A 13 -33.79 -19.43 -1.99
N THR A 14 -33.65 -20.63 -2.55
CA THR A 14 -32.36 -21.31 -2.69
C THR A 14 -31.43 -20.52 -3.63
N ALA A 15 -31.97 -20.00 -4.74
CA ALA A 15 -31.23 -19.16 -5.68
C ALA A 15 -30.79 -17.82 -5.04
N CYS A 16 -31.63 -17.18 -4.24
CA CYS A 16 -31.26 -15.95 -3.54
C CYS A 16 -30.14 -16.18 -2.52
N VAL A 17 -30.21 -17.28 -1.75
CA VAL A 17 -29.19 -17.60 -0.74
C VAL A 17 -27.85 -17.95 -1.38
N THR A 18 -27.84 -18.71 -2.48
CA THR A 18 -26.59 -18.99 -3.20
C THR A 18 -26.00 -17.74 -3.84
N THR A 19 -26.83 -16.85 -4.40
CA THR A 19 -26.34 -15.58 -4.97
C THR A 19 -25.74 -14.68 -3.87
N LEU A 20 -26.39 -14.61 -2.70
CA LEU A 20 -25.89 -13.85 -1.55
C LEU A 20 -24.56 -14.43 -1.03
N LEU A 21 -24.42 -15.75 -0.93
CA LEU A 21 -23.17 -16.40 -0.53
C LEU A 21 -22.03 -16.18 -1.53
N ILE A 22 -22.32 -16.15 -2.83
CA ILE A 22 -21.31 -15.84 -3.87
C ILE A 22 -20.85 -14.38 -3.76
N VAL A 23 -21.78 -13.44 -3.52
CA VAL A 23 -21.43 -12.02 -3.32
C VAL A 23 -20.62 -11.82 -2.03
N LEU A 24 -20.98 -12.50 -0.93
CA LEU A 24 -20.19 -12.45 0.29
C LEU A 24 -18.81 -13.12 0.14
N ALA A 25 -18.70 -14.21 -0.61
CA ALA A 25 -17.41 -14.84 -0.90
C ALA A 25 -16.52 -13.96 -1.81
N ALA A 26 -17.12 -13.21 -2.75
CA ALA A 26 -16.41 -12.23 -3.57
C ALA A 26 -16.01 -10.97 -2.77
N ALA A 27 -16.81 -10.58 -1.77
CA ALA A 27 -16.51 -9.46 -0.88
C ALA A 27 -15.54 -9.82 0.26
N GLY A 28 -15.46 -11.10 0.64
CA GLY A 28 -14.58 -11.62 1.70
C GLY A 28 -13.11 -11.72 1.31
N GLY A 29 -12.74 -11.27 0.11
CA GLY A 29 -11.37 -11.26 -0.39
C GLY A 29 -10.53 -10.06 0.04
N VAL A 30 -10.97 -9.27 1.03
CA VAL A 30 -10.07 -8.31 1.68
C VAL A 30 -9.25 -9.11 2.68
N LEU A 31 -8.15 -9.70 2.21
CA LEU A 31 -7.06 -10.13 3.08
C LEU A 31 -6.57 -8.89 3.82
N GLU A 32 -7.05 -8.73 5.05
CA GLU A 32 -6.56 -7.74 5.99
C GLU A 32 -5.14 -8.17 6.37
N ALA A 33 -4.18 -7.71 5.57
CA ALA A 33 -2.77 -7.94 5.83
C ALA A 33 -2.45 -7.45 7.26
N HIS A 34 -1.88 -8.31 8.09
CA HIS A 34 -1.56 -7.93 9.46
C HIS A 34 -0.44 -6.88 9.50
N ASN A 35 0.38 -6.85 8.45
CA ASN A 35 1.42 -5.88 8.22
C ASN A 35 1.42 -5.44 6.75
N PRO A 36 1.55 -4.14 6.45
CA PRO A 36 1.76 -3.63 5.09
C PRO A 36 2.84 -4.39 4.28
N LEU A 37 3.88 -4.91 4.94
CA LEU A 37 4.91 -5.71 4.24
C LEU A 37 4.38 -6.98 3.55
N GLU A 38 3.25 -7.55 3.99
CA GLU A 38 2.69 -8.77 3.38
C GLU A 38 2.13 -8.54 1.97
N VAL A 39 1.70 -7.30 1.71
CA VAL A 39 1.19 -6.86 0.40
C VAL A 39 2.24 -6.12 -0.42
N PHE A 40 3.44 -5.91 0.13
CA PHE A 40 4.54 -5.31 -0.61
C PHE A 40 4.93 -6.22 -1.80
N ARG A 41 5.01 -5.62 -2.99
CA ARG A 41 5.37 -6.28 -4.24
C ARG A 41 6.54 -5.52 -4.85
N ALA A 42 7.74 -5.87 -4.41
CA ALA A 42 8.99 -5.21 -4.79
C ALA A 42 9.19 -5.17 -6.32
N GLU A 43 8.73 -6.20 -7.01
CA GLU A 43 8.79 -6.35 -8.47
C GLU A 43 7.91 -5.36 -9.25
N ARG A 44 7.01 -4.63 -8.57
CA ARG A 44 6.12 -3.63 -9.19
C ARG A 44 6.57 -2.19 -8.93
N LEU A 45 7.70 -2.00 -8.26
CA LEU A 45 8.19 -0.66 -7.93
C LEU A 45 9.16 -0.15 -9.00
N GLN A 46 8.95 1.09 -9.40
CA GLN A 46 9.91 1.86 -10.18
C GLN A 46 10.72 2.74 -9.22
N ILE A 47 12.04 2.68 -9.34
CA ILE A 47 12.94 3.55 -8.57
C ILE A 47 13.04 4.88 -9.33
N VAL A 48 12.53 5.95 -8.72
CA VAL A 48 12.57 7.32 -9.28
C VAL A 48 13.91 8.01 -8.95
N LEU A 49 14.49 7.68 -7.80
CA LEU A 49 15.78 8.20 -7.33
C LEU A 49 16.93 7.49 -8.08
N GLY A 50 17.38 8.05 -9.20
CA GLY A 50 18.45 7.44 -10.01
C GLY A 50 18.78 8.13 -11.33
N ASN A 51 17.87 8.98 -11.82
CA ASN A 51 18.16 9.92 -12.89
C ASN A 51 18.40 11.30 -12.26
N GLU A 52 19.45 12.01 -12.69
CA GLU A 52 19.98 13.24 -12.08
C GLU A 52 19.00 14.43 -11.97
N GLU A 53 17.73 14.26 -12.38
CA GLU A 53 16.71 15.31 -12.43
C GLU A 53 15.36 14.96 -11.75
N GLU A 54 15.23 13.84 -11.05
CA GLU A 54 13.92 13.36 -10.55
C GLU A 54 13.96 13.04 -9.06
N ALA A 55 13.45 14.00 -8.28
CA ALA A 55 13.27 13.96 -6.83
C ALA A 55 14.55 13.85 -5.95
N THR A 56 14.52 14.51 -4.80
CA THR A 56 15.55 14.43 -3.77
C THR A 56 14.94 13.82 -2.51
N LEU A 57 15.63 12.84 -1.92
CA LEU A 57 15.31 12.32 -0.60
C LEU A 57 16.41 12.73 0.38
N SER A 58 16.03 13.44 1.44
CA SER A 58 16.96 13.95 2.45
C SER A 58 16.49 13.57 3.86
N ALA A 59 17.42 13.48 4.79
CA ALA A 59 17.15 13.21 6.20
C ALA A 59 17.83 14.26 7.08
N ASN A 60 17.18 14.65 8.17
CA ASN A 60 17.73 15.66 9.10
C ASN A 60 18.92 15.15 9.93
N SER A 61 19.09 13.83 10.04
CA SER A 61 20.23 13.20 10.70
C SER A 61 20.65 11.94 9.95
N THR A 62 21.96 11.72 9.87
CA THR A 62 22.57 10.50 9.34
C THR A 62 23.00 9.54 10.45
N THR A 63 22.89 9.95 11.71
CA THR A 63 23.31 9.15 12.89
C THR A 63 22.21 9.13 13.94
N LEU A 64 21.91 7.93 14.44
CA LEU A 64 21.03 7.70 15.58
C LEU A 64 21.90 7.28 16.77
N GLU A 65 22.13 8.18 17.72
CA GLU A 65 23.05 7.94 18.84
C GLU A 65 22.44 7.06 19.93
N ARG A 66 21.10 7.02 20.02
CA ARG A 66 20.37 6.20 21.00
C ARG A 66 18.98 5.81 20.50
N SER A 67 18.43 4.76 21.10
CA SER A 67 17.04 4.35 20.89
C SER A 67 16.06 5.48 21.26
N GLY A 68 15.01 5.65 20.47
CA GLY A 68 13.98 6.69 20.67
C GLY A 68 14.30 8.04 20.02
N HIS A 69 15.43 8.15 19.32
CA HIS A 69 15.69 9.27 18.41
C HIS A 69 14.80 9.17 17.16
N TRP A 70 14.30 10.33 16.71
CA TRP A 70 13.46 10.47 15.53
C TRP A 70 14.26 11.08 14.39
N VAL A 71 13.96 10.67 13.16
CA VAL A 71 14.55 11.21 11.93
C VAL A 71 13.42 11.78 11.11
N SER A 72 13.57 13.03 10.70
CA SER A 72 12.72 13.61 9.67
C SER A 72 13.29 13.27 8.31
N VAL A 73 12.44 12.77 7.42
CA VAL A 73 12.77 12.48 6.02
C VAL A 73 11.94 13.39 5.13
N THR A 74 12.59 14.13 4.24
CA THR A 74 11.93 15.00 3.27
C THR A 74 12.16 14.46 1.87
N LEU A 75 11.06 14.16 1.18
CA LEU A 75 11.00 13.92 -0.25
C LEU A 75 10.61 15.24 -0.93
N ASP A 76 11.35 15.66 -1.95
CA ASP A 76 11.11 16.92 -2.65
C ASP A 76 11.37 16.78 -4.15
N GLY A 77 10.71 17.59 -4.98
CA GLY A 77 10.95 17.63 -6.42
C GLY A 77 10.41 16.44 -7.22
N VAL A 78 9.36 15.75 -6.74
CA VAL A 78 8.65 14.73 -7.53
C VAL A 78 7.83 15.41 -8.62
N LYS A 79 8.15 15.17 -9.90
CA LYS A 79 7.51 15.85 -11.04
C LYS A 79 6.07 15.38 -11.32
N ASP A 80 5.77 14.11 -11.06
CA ASP A 80 4.46 13.49 -11.29
C ASP A 80 4.04 12.67 -10.06
N PRO A 81 3.60 13.32 -8.96
CA PRO A 81 3.28 12.64 -7.70
C PRO A 81 2.04 11.76 -7.83
N GLN A 82 2.14 10.52 -7.38
CA GLN A 82 1.05 9.53 -7.42
C GLN A 82 0.64 9.12 -6.00
N ASP A 83 -0.62 8.71 -5.83
CA ASP A 83 -1.12 8.21 -4.54
C ASP A 83 -0.50 6.87 -4.13
N THR A 84 0.10 6.17 -5.09
CA THR A 84 0.85 4.93 -4.89
C THR A 84 2.31 5.13 -4.54
N ASP A 85 2.83 6.36 -4.55
CA ASP A 85 4.24 6.62 -4.25
C ASP A 85 4.56 6.29 -2.79
N ILE A 86 5.73 5.69 -2.58
CA ILE A 86 6.17 5.24 -1.26
C ILE A 86 7.57 5.74 -0.91
N VAL A 87 7.79 5.97 0.38
CA VAL A 87 9.12 6.10 0.99
C VAL A 87 9.40 4.81 1.74
N ALA A 88 10.50 4.13 1.42
CA ALA A 88 10.85 2.82 1.97
C ALA A 88 12.24 2.84 2.62
N LEU A 89 12.36 2.22 3.79
CA LEU A 89 13.61 2.08 4.55
C LEU A 89 14.19 0.70 4.33
N PHE A 90 15.43 0.63 3.85
CA PHE A 90 16.17 -0.62 3.64
C PHE A 90 17.34 -0.74 4.62
N ALA A 91 17.66 -1.98 4.98
CA ALA A 91 18.86 -2.33 5.73
C ALA A 91 19.40 -3.68 5.23
N PRO A 92 20.70 -3.82 4.94
CA PRO A 92 21.72 -2.77 4.88
C PRO A 92 21.48 -1.78 3.72
N PRO A 93 22.00 -0.53 3.80
CA PRO A 93 21.72 0.52 2.82
C PRO A 93 22.35 0.27 1.43
N ASP A 94 23.52 -0.38 1.37
CA ASP A 94 24.36 -0.38 0.16
C ASP A 94 24.18 -1.63 -0.73
N ASN A 95 23.26 -2.53 -0.37
CA ASN A 95 23.09 -3.82 -1.05
C ASN A 95 21.62 -4.22 -1.14
N ILE A 96 20.80 -3.31 -1.64
CA ILE A 96 19.38 -3.58 -1.90
C ILE A 96 19.30 -4.52 -3.11
N LYS A 97 18.89 -5.77 -2.88
CA LYS A 97 18.71 -6.75 -3.95
C LYS A 97 17.36 -6.55 -4.65
N PRO A 98 17.26 -6.85 -5.95
CA PRO A 98 15.96 -6.96 -6.61
C PRO A 98 15.05 -7.92 -5.83
N GLY A 99 13.82 -7.50 -5.52
CA GLY A 99 12.89 -8.31 -4.74
C GLY A 99 13.05 -8.21 -3.21
N GLN A 100 14.04 -7.48 -2.70
CA GLN A 100 14.21 -7.31 -1.26
C GLN A 100 13.06 -6.51 -0.65
N SER A 101 12.52 -7.00 0.46
CA SER A 101 11.53 -6.26 1.24
C SER A 101 12.20 -5.19 2.09
N PRO A 102 11.62 -3.98 2.20
CA PRO A 102 12.11 -2.96 3.11
C PRO A 102 11.85 -3.39 4.56
N VAL A 103 12.56 -2.75 5.49
CA VAL A 103 12.30 -2.86 6.92
C VAL A 103 10.95 -2.24 7.25
N LYS A 104 10.64 -1.09 6.65
CA LYS A 104 9.37 -0.35 6.75
C LYS A 104 9.16 0.50 5.50
N TYR A 105 7.91 0.85 5.20
CA TYR A 105 7.59 1.84 4.18
C TYR A 105 6.34 2.63 4.56
N LYS A 106 6.11 3.75 3.89
CA LYS A 106 4.91 4.59 4.04
C LYS A 106 4.56 5.25 2.71
N PHE A 107 3.27 5.40 2.42
CA PHE A 107 2.79 6.11 1.23
C PHE A 107 3.02 7.62 1.38
N ALA A 108 3.58 8.27 0.36
CA ALA A 108 3.95 9.69 0.39
C ALA A 108 2.75 10.63 0.63
N VAL A 109 1.53 10.18 0.28
CA VAL A 109 0.27 10.87 0.62
C VAL A 109 -0.05 10.93 2.13
N PHE A 110 0.86 10.48 3.00
CA PHE A 110 0.82 10.87 4.42
C PHE A 110 0.89 12.40 4.58
N ASP A 111 1.50 13.09 3.63
CA ASP A 111 1.50 14.54 3.52
C ASP A 111 0.36 14.95 2.57
N ALA A 112 -0.58 15.74 3.08
CA ALA A 112 -1.78 16.12 2.35
C ALA A 112 -1.46 16.99 1.12
N GLU A 113 -0.30 17.66 1.11
CA GLU A 113 0.12 18.55 0.03
C GLU A 113 0.94 17.81 -1.04
N TYR A 114 1.27 16.53 -0.83
CA TYR A 114 2.17 15.78 -1.70
C TYR A 114 1.71 15.75 -3.17
N LEU A 115 0.44 15.42 -3.40
CA LEU A 115 -0.11 15.33 -4.76
C LEU A 115 -0.10 16.68 -5.50
N ALA A 116 -0.09 17.80 -4.76
CA ALA A 116 -0.08 19.13 -5.34
C ALA A 116 1.33 19.70 -5.52
N THR A 117 2.28 19.30 -4.68
CA THR A 117 3.60 19.94 -4.57
C THR A 117 4.76 19.04 -4.98
N GLY A 118 4.56 17.73 -5.02
CA GLY A 118 5.64 16.75 -5.15
C GLY A 118 6.60 16.72 -3.96
N ARG A 119 6.18 17.30 -2.83
CA ARG A 119 6.94 17.36 -1.58
C ARG A 119 6.19 16.65 -0.46
N ALA A 120 6.90 15.86 0.32
CA ALA A 120 6.35 15.20 1.50
C ALA A 120 7.37 15.17 2.64
N GLU A 121 6.93 15.43 3.86
CA GLU A 121 7.77 15.36 5.07
C GLU A 121 7.26 14.33 6.08
N LEU A 122 8.09 13.31 6.36
CA LEU A 122 7.82 12.28 7.34
C LEU A 122 8.63 12.56 8.61
N THR A 123 7.98 12.67 9.76
CA THR A 123 8.63 12.76 11.09
C THR A 123 8.31 11.54 11.95
#